data_AF-A0A931YH30-F1
#
_entry.id   AF-A0A931YH30-F1
#
_cell.length_a   1.000
_cell.length_b   1.000
_cell.length_c   1.000
_cell.angle_alpha   90.00
_cell.angle_beta   90.00
_cell.angle_gamma   90.00
#
_symmetry.space_group_name_H-M   'P 1'
#
loop_
_entity.id
_entity.type
_entity.pdbx_description
1 polymer ?
#
loop_
_entity_poly.entity_id
_entity_poly.type
_entity_poly.pdbx_seq_one_letter_code
_entity_poly.pdbx_strand_id
1 'polypeptide(L)'
;FGLFQAVFMANAGGAWDNAKKSVEVELKEQGTPIHAATVVGDTVGDPFKDTSSVAMNPIIKFTTLFGLLAVELAVTLTAESGPGLSRVLAALFFGVSLVFVWRSFYAMRIEAGRAAASRVGQAVGAPAHGK
;
A
#
# COMPACT_ATOMS: atom_id res chain seq x y z
N PHE A 1 -12.04 0.66 -8.13
CA PHE A 1 -11.68 1.33 -6.87
C PHE A 1 -10.31 2.03 -6.92
N GLY A 2 -9.26 1.40 -7.49
CA GLY A 2 -7.91 2.01 -7.54
C GLY A 2 -7.78 3.32 -8.33
N LEU A 3 -8.54 3.51 -9.41
CA LEU A 3 -8.48 4.74 -10.24
C LEU A 3 -8.83 6.01 -9.45
N PHE A 4 -9.95 6.02 -8.73
CA PHE A 4 -10.39 7.18 -7.95
C PHE A 4 -9.43 7.49 -6.80
N GLN A 5 -8.86 6.46 -6.17
CA GLN A 5 -7.85 6.63 -5.12
C GLN A 5 -6.55 7.20 -5.69
N ALA A 6 -6.10 6.73 -6.86
CA ALA A 6 -4.90 7.24 -7.52
C ALA A 6 -5.04 8.73 -7.90
N VAL A 7 -6.20 9.13 -8.42
CA VAL A 7 -6.49 10.54 -8.75
C VAL A 7 -6.53 11.41 -7.49
N PHE A 8 -7.17 10.93 -6.42
CA PHE A 8 -7.20 11.64 -5.15
C PHE A 8 -5.79 11.83 -4.56
N MET A 9 -4.98 10.78 -4.54
CA MET A 9 -3.61 10.81 -4.00
C MET A 9 -2.69 11.74 -4.81
N ALA A 10 -2.80 11.73 -6.14
CA ALA A 10 -2.04 12.64 -7.01
C ALA A 10 -2.43 14.11 -6.80
N ASN A 11 -3.73 14.42 -6.77
CA ASN A 11 -4.20 15.79 -6.59
C ASN A 11 -3.96 16.33 -5.18
N ALA A 12 -4.13 15.50 -4.14
CA ALA A 12 -3.85 15.89 -2.76
C ALA A 12 -2.36 16.16 -2.52
N GLY A 13 -1.47 15.29 -3.02
CA GLY A 13 -0.02 15.50 -2.91
C GLY A 13 0.46 16.73 -3.69
N GLY A 14 -0.07 16.95 -4.90
CA GLY A 14 0.25 18.15 -5.69
C GLY A 14 -0.26 19.46 -5.09
N ALA A 15 -1.43 19.44 -4.43
CA ALA A 15 -1.96 20.60 -3.73
C ALA A 15 -1.10 21.00 -2.52
N TRP A 16 -0.60 20.02 -1.75
CA TRP A 16 0.31 20.29 -0.62
C TRP A 16 1.68 20.81 -1.06
N ASP A 17 2.27 20.31 -2.16
CA ASP A 17 3.53 20.86 -2.70
C ASP A 17 3.36 22.30 -3.19
N ASN A 18 2.25 22.59 -3.87
CA ASN A 18 1.96 23.95 -4.37
C ASN A 18 1.65 24.93 -3.22
N ALA A 19 0.98 24.48 -2.16
CA ALA A 19 0.76 25.30 -0.96
C ALA A 19 2.09 25.66 -0.26
N LYS A 20 3.02 24.70 -0.17
CA LYS A 20 4.38 24.96 0.33
C LYS A 20 5.10 25.99 -0.54
N LYS A 21 5.07 25.84 -1.88
CA LYS A 21 5.70 26.78 -2.81
C LYS A 21 5.11 28.19 -2.73
N SER A 22 3.80 28.35 -2.56
CA SER A 22 3.17 29.68 -2.37
C SER A 22 3.67 30.35 -1.07
N VAL A 23 3.82 29.59 0.02
CA VAL A 23 4.41 30.10 1.27
C VAL A 23 5.89 30.50 1.12
N GLU A 24 6.66 29.71 0.39
CA GLU A 24 8.11 29.95 0.19
C GLU A 24 8.39 31.12 -0.78
N VAL A 25 7.59 31.26 -1.84
CA VAL A 25 7.90 32.17 -2.96
C VAL A 25 7.04 33.42 -2.96
N GLU A 26 5.73 33.31 -2.73
CA GLU A 26 4.80 34.44 -2.79
C GLU A 26 4.73 35.18 -1.45
N LEU A 27 4.59 34.44 -0.35
CA LEU A 27 4.54 35.00 1.00
C LEU A 27 5.93 35.27 1.59
N LYS A 28 6.97 34.59 1.09
CA LYS A 28 8.37 34.68 1.56
C LYS A 28 8.53 34.44 3.06
N GLU A 29 7.62 33.68 3.66
CA GLU A 29 7.58 33.41 5.09
C GLU A 29 8.35 32.14 5.44
N GLN A 30 9.59 32.02 4.97
CA GLN A 30 10.41 30.84 5.21
C GLN A 30 10.84 30.79 6.69
N GLY A 31 10.64 29.64 7.36
CA GLY A 31 10.94 29.46 8.77
C GLY A 31 9.85 29.94 9.75
N THR A 32 8.69 30.38 9.26
CA THR A 32 7.53 30.68 10.13
C THR A 32 6.77 29.40 10.50
N PRO A 33 5.88 29.44 11.52
CA PRO A 33 5.03 28.31 11.85
C PRO A 33 4.15 27.84 10.67
N ILE A 34 3.79 28.76 9.77
CA ILE A 34 3.05 28.44 8.54
C ILE A 34 3.90 27.63 7.56
N HIS A 35 5.18 27.96 7.41
CA HIS A 35 6.12 27.17 6.59
C HIS A 35 6.36 25.78 7.17
N ALA A 36 6.51 25.66 8.49
CA ALA A 36 6.64 24.35 9.14
C ALA A 36 5.41 23.46 8.90
N ALA A 37 4.20 24.02 8.93
CA ALA A 37 2.97 23.29 8.67
C ALA A 37 2.85 22.81 7.20
N THR A 38 3.24 23.64 6.22
CA THR A 38 3.21 23.26 4.80
C THR A 38 4.30 22.26 4.44
N VAL A 39 5.47 22.30 5.09
CA VAL A 39 6.52 21.27 4.96
C VAL A 39 6.02 19.91 5.44
N VAL A 40 5.33 19.85 6.58
CA VAL A 40 4.74 18.58 7.06
C VAL A 40 3.70 18.06 6.05
N GLY A 41 2.86 18.92 5.48
CA GLY A 41 1.89 18.54 4.45
C GLY A 41 2.54 17.92 3.20
N ASP A 42 3.62 18.52 2.70
CA ASP A 42 4.36 18.00 1.55
C ASP A 42 5.05 16.66 1.85
N THR A 43 5.66 16.52 3.04
CA THR A 43 6.29 15.23 3.44
C THR A 43 5.31 14.07 3.56
N VAL A 44 4.05 14.33 3.92
CA VAL A 44 2.97 13.32 3.91
C VAL A 44 2.49 13.07 2.48
N GLY A 45 2.55 14.07 1.60
CA GLY A 45 2.14 14.03 0.21
C GLY A 45 3.13 13.35 -0.75
N ASP A 46 4.43 13.42 -0.48
CA ASP A 46 5.50 12.87 -1.35
C ASP A 46 5.32 11.36 -1.65
N PRO A 47 5.03 10.48 -0.67
CA PRO A 47 4.75 9.07 -0.96
C PRO A 47 3.52 8.85 -1.85
N PHE A 48 2.55 9.77 -1.81
CA PHE A 48 1.33 9.70 -2.60
C PHE A 48 1.53 10.21 -4.03
N LYS A 49 2.17 11.36 -4.23
CA LYS A 49 2.42 11.94 -5.56
C LYS A 49 3.55 11.24 -6.31
N ASP A 50 4.66 10.87 -5.65
CA ASP A 50 5.87 10.42 -6.36
C ASP A 50 6.05 8.90 -6.40
N THR A 51 5.42 8.18 -5.47
CA THR A 51 5.60 6.72 -5.36
C THR A 51 4.32 5.97 -5.73
N SER A 52 3.27 6.16 -4.94
CA SER A 52 2.07 5.31 -5.04
C SER A 52 1.24 5.60 -6.28
N SER A 53 1.12 6.88 -6.69
CA SER A 53 0.34 7.24 -7.89
C SER A 53 1.05 6.86 -9.20
N VAL A 54 2.38 7.04 -9.29
CA VAL A 54 3.19 6.63 -10.45
C VAL A 54 3.20 5.11 -10.62
N ALA A 55 3.26 4.36 -9.51
CA ALA A 55 3.26 2.89 -9.52
C ALA A 55 1.94 2.26 -9.98
N MET A 56 0.81 2.98 -9.88
CA MET A 56 -0.50 2.43 -10.22
C MET A 56 -0.67 2.13 -11.71
N ASN A 57 -0.10 2.95 -12.61
CA ASN A 57 -0.26 2.76 -14.06
C ASN A 57 0.41 1.46 -14.56
N PRO A 58 1.66 1.14 -14.19
CA PRO A 58 2.26 -0.16 -14.47
C PRO A 58 1.51 -1.33 -13.80
N ILE A 59 1.13 -1.20 -12.52
CA ILE A 59 0.44 -2.28 -11.79
C ILE A 59 -0.87 -2.68 -12.50
N ILE A 60 -1.68 -1.70 -12.93
CA ILE A 60 -2.93 -1.97 -13.64
C ILE A 60 -2.62 -2.67 -14.97
N LYS A 61 -1.67 -2.15 -15.75
CA LYS A 61 -1.32 -2.72 -17.07
C LYS A 61 -0.77 -4.15 -16.98
N PHE A 62 0.10 -4.43 -16.02
CA PHE A 62 0.67 -5.75 -15.85
C PHE A 62 -0.35 -6.75 -15.28
N THR A 63 -1.18 -6.32 -14.34
CA THR A 63 -2.22 -7.20 -13.76
C THR A 63 -3.27 -7.58 -14.81
N THR A 64 -3.69 -6.64 -15.67
CA THR A 64 -4.67 -6.94 -16.73
C THR A 64 -4.06 -7.82 -17.82
N LEU A 65 -2.83 -7.55 -18.25
CA LEU A 65 -2.14 -8.38 -19.24
C LEU A 65 -1.93 -9.81 -18.72
N PHE A 66 -1.45 -9.96 -17.49
CA PHE A 66 -1.28 -11.28 -16.87
C PHE A 66 -2.62 -12.00 -16.71
N GLY A 67 -3.69 -11.30 -16.33
CA GLY A 67 -5.03 -11.87 -16.20
C GLY A 67 -5.56 -12.43 -17.53
N LEU A 68 -5.38 -11.71 -18.63
CA LEU A 68 -5.78 -12.18 -19.97
C LEU A 68 -5.00 -13.43 -20.38
N LEU A 69 -3.68 -13.44 -20.18
CA LEU A 69 -2.84 -14.61 -20.48
C LEU A 69 -3.20 -15.83 -19.61
N ALA A 70 -3.52 -15.61 -18.33
CA ALA A 70 -3.92 -16.69 -17.43
C ALA A 70 -5.26 -17.30 -17.85
N VAL A 71 -6.23 -16.48 -18.30
CA VAL A 71 -7.51 -16.97 -18.83
C VAL A 71 -7.30 -17.74 -20.12
N GLU A 72 -6.49 -17.21 -21.04
CA GLU A 72 -6.18 -17.88 -22.30
C GLU A 72 -5.53 -19.25 -22.07
N LEU A 73 -4.55 -19.34 -21.17
CA LEU A 73 -3.92 -20.60 -20.78
C LEU A 73 -4.93 -21.59 -20.17
N ALA A 74 -5.88 -21.11 -19.35
CA ALA A 74 -6.90 -21.97 -18.78
C ALA A 74 -7.84 -22.56 -19.84
N VAL A 75 -8.18 -21.77 -20.87
CA VAL A 75 -9.04 -22.21 -21.98
C VAL A 75 -8.29 -23.22 -22.86
N THR A 76 -7.04 -22.95 -23.23
CA THR A 76 -6.25 -23.86 -24.08
C THR A 76 -5.98 -25.19 -23.39
N LEU A 77 -5.62 -25.20 -22.11
CA LEU A 77 -5.45 -26.44 -21.33
C LEU A 77 -6.74 -27.26 -21.25
N THR A 78 -7.89 -26.59 -21.16
CA THR A 78 -9.20 -27.28 -21.16
C THR A 78 -9.53 -27.87 -22.52
N ALA A 79 -9.15 -27.20 -23.61
CA ALA A 79 -9.36 -27.67 -24.98
C ALA A 79 -8.47 -28.87 -25.35
N GLU A 80 -7.21 -28.89 -24.92
CA GLU A 80 -6.25 -29.95 -25.28
C GLU A 80 -6.26 -31.15 -24.33
N SER A 81 -6.35 -30.93 -23.02
CA SER A 81 -6.21 -31.99 -22.00
C SER A 81 -7.54 -32.51 -21.45
N GLY A 82 -8.66 -31.98 -21.95
CA GLY A 82 -10.01 -32.33 -21.53
C GLY A 82 -10.45 -31.72 -20.19
N PRO A 83 -11.77 -31.67 -19.93
CA PRO A 83 -12.33 -30.94 -18.79
C PRO A 83 -12.03 -31.57 -17.41
N GLY A 84 -11.60 -32.83 -17.36
CA GLY A 84 -11.29 -33.52 -16.11
C GLY A 84 -10.07 -32.94 -15.40
N LEU A 85 -8.94 -32.83 -16.10
CA LEU A 85 -7.70 -32.30 -15.54
C LEU A 85 -7.84 -30.82 -15.15
N SER A 86 -8.45 -30.02 -16.02
CA SER A 86 -8.70 -28.59 -15.76
C SER A 86 -9.52 -28.36 -14.50
N ARG A 87 -10.59 -29.15 -14.27
CA ARG A 87 -11.42 -29.05 -13.05
C ARG A 87 -10.64 -29.44 -11.79
N VAL A 88 -9.79 -30.46 -11.85
CA VAL A 88 -8.96 -30.87 -10.72
C VAL A 88 -7.96 -29.77 -10.36
N LEU A 89 -7.26 -29.22 -11.36
CA LEU A 89 -6.33 -28.10 -11.16
C LEU A 89 -7.04 -26.85 -10.62
N ALA A 90 -8.21 -26.51 -11.16
CA ALA A 90 -9.02 -25.39 -10.68
C ALA A 90 -9.44 -25.57 -9.21
N ALA A 91 -9.91 -26.77 -8.83
CA ALA A 91 -10.26 -27.08 -7.45
C ALA A 91 -9.05 -26.98 -6.51
N LEU A 92 -7.87 -27.42 -6.97
CA LEU A 92 -6.64 -27.37 -6.20
C LEU A 92 -6.15 -25.93 -6.00
N PHE A 93 -6.10 -25.12 -7.06
CA PHE A 93 -5.75 -23.69 -6.95
C PHE A 93 -6.75 -22.91 -6.11
N PHE A 94 -8.04 -23.25 -6.19
CA PHE A 94 -9.08 -22.65 -5.35
C PHE A 94 -8.91 -23.02 -3.87
N GLY A 95 -8.59 -24.29 -3.56
CA GLY A 95 -8.27 -24.70 -2.20
C GLY A 95 -7.06 -23.96 -1.64
N VAL A 96 -5.98 -23.86 -2.41
CA VAL A 96 -4.77 -23.11 -2.03
C VAL A 96 -5.07 -21.62 -1.80
N SER A 97 -5.90 -21.00 -2.65
CA SER A 97 -6.24 -19.59 -2.50
C SER A 97 -7.07 -19.33 -1.23
N LEU A 98 -8.02 -20.21 -0.90
CA LEU A 98 -8.78 -20.13 0.34
C LEU A 98 -7.88 -20.27 1.58
N VAL A 99 -6.95 -21.24 1.55
CA VAL A 99 -5.98 -21.43 2.65
C VAL A 99 -5.07 -20.20 2.79
N PHE A 100 -4.60 -19.63 1.69
CA PHE A 100 -3.77 -18.42 1.72
C PHE A 100 -4.53 -17.21 2.27
N VAL A 101 -5.76 -16.98 1.82
CA VAL A 101 -6.62 -15.91 2.31
C VAL A 101 -6.88 -16.09 3.81
N TRP A 102 -7.31 -17.28 4.23
CA TRP A 102 -7.53 -17.58 5.64
C TRP A 102 -6.23 -17.35 6.45
N ARG A 103 -5.10 -17.89 6.01
CA ARG A 103 -3.83 -17.66 6.72
C ARG A 103 -3.46 -16.19 6.78
N SER A 104 -3.62 -15.42 5.71
CA SER A 104 -3.31 -13.99 5.66
C SER A 104 -4.14 -13.20 6.68
N PHE A 105 -5.46 -13.41 6.72
CA PHE A 105 -6.34 -12.70 7.65
C PHE A 105 -6.15 -13.12 9.12
N TYR A 106 -5.87 -14.40 9.38
CA TYR A 106 -5.80 -14.92 10.75
C TYR A 106 -4.39 -14.90 11.35
N ALA A 107 -3.32 -14.97 10.55
CA ALA A 107 -1.95 -14.85 11.05
C ALA A 107 -1.57 -13.41 11.45
N MET A 108 -2.24 -12.39 10.89
CA MET A 108 -1.96 -10.99 11.23
C MET A 108 -2.64 -10.49 12.51
N ARG A 109 -3.48 -11.30 13.18
CA ARG A 109 -4.35 -10.78 14.24
C ARG A 109 -3.80 -10.71 15.66
N ILE A 110 -2.66 -11.32 16.05
CA ILE A 110 -2.21 -11.28 17.46
C ILE A 110 -0.67 -11.33 17.61
N GLU A 111 0.05 -10.27 17.23
CA GLU A 111 1.42 -10.04 17.76
C GLU A 111 1.72 -8.57 18.09
N ALA A 112 1.10 -7.63 17.38
CA ALA A 112 1.30 -6.18 17.61
C ALA A 112 0.88 -5.72 19.02
N GLY A 113 -0.17 -6.30 19.60
CA GLY A 113 -0.67 -5.93 20.93
C GLY A 113 0.22 -6.39 22.09
N ARG A 114 0.91 -7.54 21.95
CA ARG A 114 1.80 -8.08 23.00
C ARG A 114 3.21 -7.51 22.93
N ALA A 115 3.71 -7.25 21.72
CA ALA A 115 5.03 -6.66 21.50
C ALA A 115 5.09 -5.16 21.85
N ALA A 116 4.01 -4.41 21.63
CA ALA A 116 3.93 -3.01 22.04
C ALA A 116 3.82 -2.87 23.57
N ALA A 117 3.06 -3.74 24.23
CA ALA A 117 2.89 -3.74 25.69
C ALA A 117 4.18 -4.07 26.45
N SER A 118 5.02 -4.99 25.94
CA SER A 118 6.28 -5.35 26.63
C SER A 118 7.35 -4.26 26.56
N ARG A 119 7.39 -3.48 25.47
CA ARG A 119 8.35 -2.37 25.29
C ARG A 119 8.01 -1.17 26.17
N VAL A 120 6.71 -0.88 26.37
CA VAL A 120 6.27 0.18 27.28
C VAL A 120 6.55 -0.18 28.74
N GLY A 121 6.35 -1.44 29.14
CA GLY A 121 6.67 -1.90 30.50
C GLY A 121 8.16 -1.80 30.86
N GLN A 122 9.06 -1.96 29.88
CA GLN A 122 10.50 -1.90 30.10
C GLN A 122 11.05 -0.47 30.13
N ALA A 123 10.42 0.47 29.41
CA ALA A 123 10.81 1.88 29.40
C ALA A 123 10.40 2.64 30.68
N VAL A 124 9.33 2.20 31.37
CA VAL A 124 8.84 2.82 32.62
C VAL A 124 9.61 2.34 33.87
N GLY A 125 10.35 1.24 33.78
CA GLY A 125 11.08 0.63 34.90
C GLY A 125 12.57 1.00 35.01
N ALA A 126 13.12 1.82 34.11
CA ALA A 126 14.54 2.16 34.14
C ALA A 126 14.83 3.25 35.20
N PRO A 127 15.65 2.99 36.23
CA PRO A 127 16.00 4.00 37.22
C PRO A 127 16.85 5.09 36.54
N ALA A 128 16.45 6.35 36.72
CA ALA A 128 17.21 7.51 36.29
C ALA A 128 18.56 7.54 37.02
N HIS A 129 19.63 7.13 36.32
CA HIS A 129 20.97 7.18 36.87
C HIS A 129 21.49 8.61 36.80
N GLY A 130 21.34 9.33 37.90
CA GLY A 130 21.98 10.63 38.10
C GLY A 130 23.50 10.48 38.23
N LYS A 131 24.22 11.26 37.42
CA LYS A 131 25.45 11.96 37.78
C LYS A 131 25.46 13.29 37.06
#